data_AF-A0A7G8DAB2-F1
#
_entry.id   AF-A0A7G8DAB2-F1
#
_cell.length_a   1.000
_cell.length_b   1.000
_cell.length_c   1.000
_cell.angle_alpha   90.00
_cell.angle_beta   90.00
_cell.angle_gamma   90.00
#
_symmetry.space_group_name_H-M   'P 1'
#
loop_
_entity.id
_entity.type
_entity.pdbx_description
1 polymer ?
#
loop_
_entity_poly.entity_id
_entity_poly.type
_entity_poly.pdbx_seq_one_letter_code
_entity_poly.pdbx_strand_id
1 'polypeptide(L)'
;MAGGSETSFLSDAEPTTNKEGNPCNSYIEAMSVYTLTTVTLLTELLLALRENNLDGFKHLLNLGLQELGLDVLDELTRDFLVPLLSEAESDRTVAWYWGLSL
;
A
#
# COMPACT_ATOMS: atom_id res chain seq x y z
N MET A 1 -56.13 -24.07 -10.09
CA MET A 1 -54.81 -24.50 -9.58
C MET A 1 -53.78 -24.05 -10.60
N ALA A 2 -52.95 -23.07 -10.23
CA ALA A 2 -51.99 -22.44 -11.12
C ALA A 2 -50.76 -23.34 -11.31
N GLY A 3 -50.33 -23.52 -12.56
CA GLY A 3 -49.05 -24.13 -12.90
C GLY A 3 -47.92 -23.11 -12.70
N GLY A 4 -46.90 -23.48 -11.94
CA GLY A 4 -45.69 -22.69 -11.72
C GLY A 4 -44.56 -23.21 -12.62
N SER A 5 -43.96 -22.30 -13.37
CA SER A 5 -42.79 -22.52 -14.22
C SER A 5 -41.53 -22.65 -13.36
N GLU A 6 -40.79 -23.74 -13.49
CA GLU A 6 -39.42 -23.86 -12.99
C GLU A 6 -38.45 -23.58 -14.13
N THR A 7 -37.78 -22.41 -14.08
CA THR A 7 -36.59 -22.13 -14.87
C THR A 7 -35.40 -22.10 -13.92
N SER A 8 -34.74 -23.25 -13.77
CA SER A 8 -33.44 -23.38 -13.13
C SER A 8 -32.35 -22.98 -14.13
N PHE A 9 -31.83 -21.77 -13.97
CA PHE A 9 -30.60 -21.31 -14.61
C PHE A 9 -29.54 -21.05 -13.53
N LEU A 10 -28.29 -21.30 -13.93
CA LEU A 10 -26.99 -21.20 -13.22
C LEU A 10 -26.53 -22.52 -12.58
N SER A 11 -25.81 -23.37 -13.32
CA SER A 11 -24.43 -23.23 -13.84
C SER A 11 -23.44 -23.86 -12.87
N ASP A 12 -22.92 -25.00 -13.32
CA ASP A 12 -21.86 -25.79 -12.74
C ASP A 12 -20.60 -24.95 -12.47
N ALA A 13 -20.22 -24.88 -11.21
CA ALA A 13 -18.84 -24.72 -10.76
C ALA A 13 -18.78 -25.14 -9.29
N GLU A 14 -18.75 -26.44 -9.03
CA GLU A 14 -18.24 -26.92 -7.75
C GLU A 14 -16.73 -26.66 -7.69
N PRO A 15 -16.20 -25.86 -6.76
CA PRO A 15 -14.80 -25.95 -6.42
C PRO A 15 -14.64 -27.22 -5.58
N THR A 16 -14.17 -28.30 -6.21
CA THR A 16 -13.77 -29.52 -5.49
C THR A 16 -12.72 -29.13 -4.45
N THR A 17 -13.13 -29.13 -3.19
CA THR A 17 -12.27 -28.89 -2.05
C THR A 17 -11.25 -30.02 -1.93
N ASN A 18 -9.96 -29.69 -1.98
CA ASN A 18 -8.94 -30.56 -1.42
C ASN A 18 -7.95 -29.78 -0.54
N LYS A 19 -8.06 -30.08 0.77
CA LYS A 19 -7.09 -29.90 1.86
C LYS A 19 -7.07 -28.53 2.55
N GLU A 20 -7.49 -28.55 3.82
CA GLU A 20 -7.19 -27.59 4.91
C GLU A 20 -6.25 -26.43 4.54
N GLY A 21 -6.83 -25.33 4.09
CA GLY A 21 -6.20 -24.01 4.10
C GLY A 21 -7.23 -23.06 4.68
N ASN A 22 -7.11 -22.71 5.96
CA ASN A 22 -8.04 -21.77 6.58
C ASN A 22 -7.88 -20.41 5.87
N PRO A 23 -8.92 -19.89 5.19
CA PRO A 23 -8.83 -18.63 4.44
C PRO A 23 -8.36 -17.49 5.36
N CYS A 24 -8.73 -17.50 6.64
CA CYS A 24 -8.30 -16.50 7.62
C CYS A 24 -6.78 -16.43 7.78
N ASN A 25 -6.05 -17.55 7.65
CA ASN A 25 -4.59 -17.55 7.79
C ASN A 25 -3.93 -16.82 6.61
N SER A 26 -4.44 -17.02 5.39
CA SER A 26 -3.94 -16.31 4.19
C SER A 26 -4.21 -14.80 4.23
N TYR A 27 -5.34 -14.36 4.79
CA TYR A 27 -5.63 -12.93 4.98
C TYR A 27 -4.77 -12.30 6.07
N ILE A 28 -4.50 -13.00 7.17
CA ILE A 28 -3.63 -12.50 8.24
C ILE A 28 -2.19 -12.38 7.73
N GLU A 29 -1.70 -13.37 6.98
CA GLU A 29 -0.38 -13.32 6.35
C GLU A 29 -0.26 -12.18 5.32
N ALA A 30 -1.28 -11.99 4.48
CA ALA A 30 -1.31 -10.88 3.52
C ALA A 30 -1.38 -9.51 4.21
N MET A 31 -2.22 -9.33 5.23
CA MET A 31 -2.29 -8.09 6.01
C MET A 31 -0.96 -7.80 6.74
N SER A 32 -0.31 -8.84 7.28
CA SER A 32 0.99 -8.77 7.94
C SER A 32 2.07 -8.26 6.98
N VAL A 33 2.17 -8.86 5.79
CA VAL A 33 3.16 -8.46 4.78
C VAL A 33 2.91 -7.05 4.29
N TYR A 34 1.66 -6.70 3.97
CA TYR A 34 1.30 -5.35 3.53
C TYR A 34 1.66 -4.29 4.58
N THR A 35 1.33 -4.55 5.85
CA THR A 35 1.65 -3.64 6.97
C THR A 35 3.16 -3.52 7.17
N LEU A 36 3.91 -4.62 7.05
CA LEU A 36 5.36 -4.58 7.13
C LEU A 36 5.95 -3.72 6.00
N THR A 37 5.49 -3.92 4.77
CA THR A 37 5.97 -3.15 3.61
C THR A 37 5.68 -1.66 3.76
N THR A 38 4.48 -1.27 4.21
CA THR A 38 4.14 0.15 4.41
C THR A 38 4.97 0.79 5.52
N VAL A 39 5.16 0.11 6.65
CA VAL A 39 5.98 0.60 7.78
C VAL A 39 7.46 0.68 7.41
N THR A 40 8.00 -0.31 6.70
CA THR A 40 9.38 -0.29 6.20
C THR A 40 9.58 0.87 5.25
N LEU A 41 8.70 1.04 4.25
CA LEU A 41 8.79 2.14 3.30
C LEU A 41 8.75 3.51 3.99
N LEU A 42 7.83 3.71 4.94
CA LEU A 42 7.73 4.96 5.71
C LEU A 42 9.02 5.25 6.48
N THR A 43 9.60 4.24 7.10
CA THR A 43 10.84 4.37 7.88
C THR A 43 12.02 4.75 6.98
N GLU A 44 12.15 4.11 5.82
CA GLU A 44 13.19 4.41 4.84
C GLU A 44 13.03 5.81 4.23
N LEU A 45 11.80 6.24 3.95
CA LEU A 45 11.51 7.60 3.47
C LEU A 45 11.96 8.66 4.49
N LEU A 46 11.65 8.44 5.78
CA LEU A 46 12.09 9.32 6.86
C LEU A 46 13.61 9.33 7.00
N LEU A 47 14.27 8.18 6.85
CA LEU A 47 15.72 8.08 6.93
C LEU A 47 16.39 8.84 5.78
N ALA A 48 15.96 8.61 4.54
CA ALA A 48 16.48 9.31 3.37
C ALA A 48 16.30 10.84 3.49
N LEU A 49 15.17 11.28 4.05
CA LEU A 49 14.92 12.69 4.29
C LEU A 49 15.87 13.30 5.33
N ARG A 50 16.11 12.57 6.44
CA ARG A 50 17.04 12.97 7.50
C ARG A 50 18.48 13.04 7.02
N GLU A 51 18.85 12.14 6.12
CA GLU A 51 20.18 12.10 5.49
C GLU A 51 20.35 13.10 4.35
N ASN A 52 19.33 13.91 4.03
CA ASN A 52 19.30 14.80 2.87
C ASN A 52 19.57 14.06 1.54
N ASN A 53 19.14 12.80 1.45
CA ASN A 53 19.36 11.93 0.30
C ASN A 53 18.16 11.97 -0.66
N LEU A 54 18.14 12.99 -1.53
CA LEU A 54 17.08 13.19 -2.52
C LEU A 54 16.91 11.98 -3.47
N ASP A 55 18.01 11.40 -3.94
CA ASP A 55 17.94 10.29 -4.90
C ASP A 55 17.39 9.02 -4.25
N GLY A 56 17.81 8.74 -3.01
CA GLY A 56 17.24 7.67 -2.19
C GLY A 56 15.75 7.89 -1.93
N PHE A 57 15.35 9.11 -1.57
CA PHE A 57 13.95 9.46 -1.35
C PHE A 57 13.09 9.26 -2.61
N LYS A 58 13.56 9.71 -3.78
CA LYS A 58 12.87 9.49 -5.08
C LYS A 58 12.77 8.01 -5.43
N HIS A 59 13.84 7.26 -5.22
CA HIS A 59 13.87 5.82 -5.46
C HIS A 59 12.82 5.10 -4.62
N LEU A 60 12.74 5.43 -3.33
CA LEU A 60 11.77 4.86 -2.39
C LEU A 60 10.32 5.23 -2.76
N LEU A 61 10.05 6.48 -3.17
CA LEU A 61 8.71 6.84 -3.67
C LEU A 61 8.29 6.02 -4.90
N ASN A 62 9.22 5.80 -5.84
CA ASN A 62 8.95 4.96 -7.01
C ASN A 62 8.73 3.50 -6.63
N LEU A 63 9.49 2.97 -5.67
CA LEU A 63 9.28 1.62 -5.14
C LEU A 63 7.90 1.52 -4.47
N GLY A 64 7.54 2.48 -3.63
CA GLY A 64 6.22 2.55 -3.01
C GLY A 64 5.09 2.57 -4.02
N LEU A 65 5.24 3.33 -5.10
CA LEU A 65 4.25 3.37 -6.18
C LEU A 65 4.08 2.00 -6.87
N GLN A 66 5.16 1.24 -7.03
CA GLN A 66 5.15 -0.08 -7.67
C GLN A 66 4.58 -1.17 -6.76
N GLU A 67 4.96 -1.17 -5.48
CA GLU A 67 4.59 -2.22 -4.52
C GLU A 67 3.23 -1.99 -3.87
N LEU A 68 2.86 -0.73 -3.61
CA LEU A 68 1.64 -0.37 -2.88
C LEU A 68 0.59 0.30 -3.76
N GLY A 69 0.99 0.89 -4.89
CA GLY A 69 0.12 1.69 -5.73
C GLY A 69 -0.02 3.14 -5.23
N LEU A 70 -0.62 3.98 -6.08
CA LEU A 70 -0.72 5.42 -5.84
C LEU A 70 -1.59 5.76 -4.64
N ASP A 71 -2.75 5.12 -4.50
CA ASP A 71 -3.73 5.44 -3.45
C ASP A 71 -3.15 5.22 -2.05
N VAL A 72 -2.47 4.08 -1.87
CA VAL A 72 -1.81 3.72 -0.60
C VAL A 72 -0.62 4.63 -0.34
N LEU A 73 0.17 4.95 -1.37
CA LEU A 73 1.31 5.85 -1.22
C LEU A 73 0.87 7.28 -0.87
N ASP A 74 -0.25 7.76 -1.45
CA ASP A 74 -0.84 9.05 -1.11
C ASP A 74 -1.30 9.08 0.35
N GLU A 75 -2.00 8.05 0.82
CA GLU A 75 -2.39 7.93 2.23
C GLU A 75 -1.16 7.85 3.15
N LEU A 76 -0.16 7.03 2.79
CA LEU A 76 1.08 6.88 3.56
C LEU A 76 1.81 8.22 3.70
N THR A 77 1.91 8.98 2.61
CA THR A 77 2.61 10.26 2.61
C THR A 77 1.82 11.35 3.34
N ARG A 78 0.52 11.48 3.07
CA ARG A 78 -0.33 12.52 3.65
C ARG A 78 -0.62 12.29 5.14
N ASP A 79 -0.97 11.08 5.52
CA ASP A 79 -1.51 10.79 6.85
C ASP A 79 -0.42 10.32 7.84
N PHE A 80 0.75 9.89 7.33
CA PHE A 80 1.85 9.44 8.18
C PHE A 80 3.15 10.20 7.96
N LEU A 81 3.65 10.33 6.73
CA LEU A 81 4.95 10.99 6.49
C LEU A 81 4.90 12.47 6.89
N VAL A 82 3.95 13.23 6.33
CA VAL A 82 3.85 14.69 6.55
C VAL A 82 3.72 15.06 8.04
N PRO A 83 2.86 14.41 8.86
CA PRO A 83 2.78 14.68 10.29
C PRO A 83 4.05 14.38 11.09
N LEU A 84 4.92 13.51 10.58
CA LEU A 84 6.17 13.11 11.25
C LEU A 84 7.36 14.02 10.90
N LEU A 85 7.21 14.92 9.93
CA LEU A 85 8.27 15.83 9.52
C LEU A 85 8.43 16.99 10.50
N SER A 86 9.68 17.32 10.82
CA SER A 86 10.01 18.64 11.35
C SER A 86 9.83 19.72 10.29
N GLU A 87 9.75 20.99 10.72
CA GLU A 87 9.64 22.13 9.81
C GLU A 87 10.77 22.15 8.76
N ALA A 88 12.02 21.92 9.18
CA ALA A 88 13.16 21.87 8.27
C ALA A 88 13.10 20.71 7.25
N GLU A 89 12.58 19.56 7.66
CA GLU A 89 12.36 18.41 6.77
C GLU A 89 11.22 18.68 5.79
N SER A 90 10.14 19.34 6.23
CA SER A 90 9.04 19.76 5.38
C SER A 90 9.50 20.78 4.32
N ASP A 91 10.22 21.83 4.73
CA ASP A 91 10.79 22.81 3.82
C ASP A 91 11.70 22.17 2.78
N ARG A 92 12.49 21.18 3.19
CA ARG A 92 13.33 20.38 2.28
C ARG A 92 12.51 19.60 1.27
N THR A 93 11.44 18.92 1.68
CA THR A 93 10.56 18.22 0.73
C THR A 93 9.94 19.18 -0.30
N VAL A 94 9.54 20.38 0.13
CA VAL A 94 9.02 21.42 -0.77
C VAL A 94 10.13 21.92 -1.71
N ALA A 95 11.33 22.19 -1.20
CA ALA A 95 12.46 22.61 -2.02
C ALA A 95 12.79 21.58 -3.10
N TRP A 96 12.85 20.30 -2.74
CA TRP A 96 13.09 19.20 -3.67
C TRP A 96 12.02 19.09 -4.75
N TYR A 97 10.74 19.31 -4.40
CA TYR A 97 9.63 19.34 -5.37
C TYR A 97 9.84 20.43 -6.43
N TRP A 98 10.38 21.59 -6.04
CA TRP A 98 10.70 22.68 -6.95
C TRP A 98 12.08 22.54 -7.65
N GLY A 99 12.81 21.45 -7.40
CA GLY A 99 14.15 21.24 -7.95
C GLY A 99 15.25 22.08 -7.27
N LEU A 100 14.98 22.60 -6.07
CA LEU A 100 15.96 23.30 -5.24
C LEU A 100 16.70 22.29 -4.36
N SER A 101 18.00 22.49 -4.17
CA SER A 101 18.80 21.78 -3.16
C SER A 101 19.08 22.72 -2.00
N LEU A 102 18.66 22.32 -0.79
CA LEU A 102 18.96 22.98 0.48
C LEU A 102 20.14 22.33 1.18
#